data_AF-Q9PSF1-F1
#
_entry.id   AF-Q9PSF1-F1
#
_cell.length_a   1.000
_cell.length_b   1.000
_cell.length_c   1.000
_cell.angle_alpha   90.00
_cell.angle_beta   90.00
_cell.angle_gamma   90.00
#
_symmetry.space_group_name_H-M   'P 1'
#
loop_
_entity.id
_entity.type
_entity.pdbx_description
1 polymer ?
#
loop_
_entity_poly.entity_id
_entity_poly.type
_entity_poly.pdbx_seq_one_letter_code
_entity_poly.pdbx_strand_id
1 'polypeptide(L)' 'VTKMVVVMVLGFLVCWAPYASFSLWIVSHRGEEFDLRMATIPSCLSKASTV' A
#
# COMPACT_ATOMS: atom_id res chain seq x y z
N VAL A 1 -4.38 -18.09 19.67
CA VAL A 1 -3.06 -17.90 19.02
C VAL A 1 -3.20 -17.70 17.52
N THR A 2 -3.78 -18.65 16.78
CA THR A 2 -4.02 -18.53 15.32
C THR A 2 -4.81 -17.27 14.92
N LYS A 3 -5.88 -16.92 15.64
CA LYS A 3 -6.65 -15.68 15.39
C LYS A 3 -5.82 -14.40 15.52
N MET A 4 -4.82 -14.35 16.39
CA MET A 4 -3.95 -13.17 16.52
C MET A 4 -3.05 -13.02 15.29
N VAL A 5 -2.45 -14.12 14.83
CA VAL A 5 -1.59 -14.14 13.63
C VAL A 5 -2.38 -13.73 12.38
N VAL A 6 -3.61 -14.23 12.23
CA VAL A 6 -4.47 -13.89 11.08
C VAL A 6 -4.77 -12.40 11.01
N VAL A 7 -5.04 -11.75 12.15
CA VAL A 7 -5.30 -10.30 12.20
C VAL A 7 -4.04 -9.48 11.88
N MET A 8 -2.86 -9.93 12.33
CA MET A 8 -1.58 -9.28 11.98
C MET A 8 -1.30 -9.35 10.47
N VAL A 9 -1.51 -10.52 9.85
CA VAL A 9 -1.28 -10.72 8.41
C VAL A 9 -2.29 -9.93 7.58
N LEU A 10 -3.57 -9.89 7.99
CA LEU A 10 -4.58 -9.08 7.31
C LEU A 10 -4.28 -7.57 7.44
N GLY A 11 -3.85 -7.10 8.61
CA GLY A 11 -3.43 -5.70 8.80
C GLY A 11 -2.26 -5.32 7.90
N PHE A 12 -1.24 -6.18 7.81
CA PHE A 12 -0.10 -5.99 6.92
C PHE A 12 -0.52 -5.96 5.45
N LEU A 13 -1.32 -6.93 5.01
CA LEU A 13 -1.80 -7.01 3.62
C LEU A 13 -2.65 -5.81 3.24
N VAL A 14 -3.55 -5.34 4.12
CA VAL A 14 -4.42 -4.19 3.83
C VAL A 14 -3.61 -2.89 3.77
N CYS A 15 -2.59 -2.73 4.60
CA CYS A 15 -1.71 -1.55 4.55
C CYS A 15 -0.77 -1.57 3.33
N TRP A 16 -0.38 -2.76 2.86
CA TRP A 16 0.58 -2.92 1.76
C TRP A 16 -0.06 -3.04 0.37
N ALA A 17 -1.29 -3.57 0.27
CA ALA A 17 -2.06 -3.67 -0.97
C ALA A 17 -2.17 -2.35 -1.76
N PRO A 18 -2.54 -1.19 -1.17
CA PRO A 18 -2.66 0.05 -1.93
C PRO A 18 -1.30 0.52 -2.48
N TYR A 19 -0.20 0.27 -1.76
CA TYR A 19 1.15 0.58 -2.21
C TYR A 19 1.60 -0.33 -3.37
N ALA A 20 1.33 -1.64 -3.27
CA ALA A 20 1.61 -2.60 -4.34
C ALA A 20 0.79 -2.29 -5.60
N SER A 21 -0.51 -2.01 -5.46
CA SER A 21 -1.38 -1.62 -6.57
C SER A 21 -0.92 -0.32 -7.25
N PHE A 22 -0.53 0.69 -6.45
CA PHE A 22 -0.03 1.96 -6.98
C PHE A 22 1.30 1.79 -7.73
N SER A 23 2.24 1.00 -7.18
CA SER A 23 3.52 0.73 -7.84
C SER A 23 3.35 -0.07 -9.15
N LEU A 24 2.45 -1.05 -9.19
CA LEU A 24 2.09 -1.76 -10.44
C LEU A 24 1.41 -0.85 -11.46
N TRP A 25 0.56 0.07 -11.01
CA TRP A 25 -0.11 1.03 -11.88
C TRP A 25 0.89 1.99 -12.54
N ILE A 26 1.86 2.51 -11.77
CA ILE A 26 2.99 3.33 -12.26
C ILE A 26 3.81 2.61 -13.32
N VAL A 27 4.13 1.33 -13.10
CA VAL A 27 4.92 0.55 -14.05
C VAL A 27 4.15 0.31 -15.35
N SER A 28 2.84 0.12 -15.27
CA SER A 28 1.98 -0.17 -16.42
C SER A 28 1.59 1.08 -17.24
N HIS A 29 1.56 2.26 -16.63
CA HIS A 29 1.19 3.53 -17.28
C HIS A 29 2.35 4.54 -17.29
N ARG A 30 3.53 4.10 -17.75
CA ARG A 30 4.71 4.97 -17.91
C ARG A 30 4.44 6.09 -18.93
N GLY A 31 4.05 7.27 -18.46
CA GLY A 31 3.86 8.46 -19.31
C GLY A 31 2.80 9.46 -18.84
N GLU A 32 1.93 9.09 -17.90
CA GLU A 32 0.93 10.01 -17.33
C GLU A 32 1.55 10.97 -16.31
N GLU A 33 1.10 12.23 -16.27
CA GLU A 33 1.52 13.21 -15.26
C GLU A 33 0.96 12.81 -13.89
N PHE A 34 1.82 12.24 -13.04
CA PHE A 34 1.45 11.85 -11.68
C PHE A 34 1.44 13.05 -10.74
N ASP A 35 0.27 13.42 -10.24
CA ASP A 35 0.17 14.31 -9.08
C ASP A 35 0.66 13.58 -7.82
N LEU A 36 1.73 14.10 -7.20
CA LEU A 36 2.36 13.54 -5.99
C LEU A 36 1.36 13.35 -4.83
N ARG A 37 0.21 14.03 -4.87
CA ARG A 37 -0.89 13.90 -3.90
C ARG A 37 -1.53 12.50 -3.91
N MET A 38 -1.58 11.84 -5.07
CA MET A 38 -2.09 10.47 -5.16
C MET A 38 -1.08 9.43 -4.70
N ALA A 39 0.21 9.76 -4.71
CA ALA A 39 1.27 8.91 -4.14
C ALA A 39 1.34 8.98 -2.60
N THR A 40 0.82 10.05 -1.99
CA THR A 40 0.87 10.24 -0.54
C THR A 40 -0.10 9.33 0.21
N ILE A 41 -1.27 9.06 -0.36
CA ILE A 41 -2.30 8.17 0.21
C ILE A 41 -1.76 6.73 0.42
N PRO A 42 -1.22 6.04 -0.61
CA PRO A 42 -0.63 4.71 -0.44
C PRO A 42 0.66 4.73 0.41
N SER A 43 1.43 5.83 0.40
CA SER A 43 2.65 5.97 1.21
C SER A 43 2.35 6.12 2.72
N CYS A 44 1.32 6.88 3.10
CA CYS A 44 0.87 7.01 4.49
C CYS A 44 0.37 5.67 5.05
N LEU A 45 -0.33 4.87 4.24
CA LEU A 45 -0.81 3.54 4.61
C LEU A 45 0.36 2.55 4.79
N SER A 46 1.36 2.58 3.91
CA SER A 46 2.57 1.78 4.08
C SER A 46 3.35 2.16 5.35
N LYS A 47 3.39 3.45 5.72
CA LYS A 47 4.07 3.93 6.94
C LYS A 47 3.34 3.53 8.23
N ALA A 48 2.00 3.43 8.19
CA ALA A 48 1.20 2.94 9.30
C ALA A 48 1.41 1.43 9.58
N SER A 49 1.91 0.66 8.61
CA SER A 49 2.23 -0.76 8.81
C SER A 49 3.55 -1.01 9.55
N THR A 50 4.42 -0.01 9.63
CA THR A 50 5.76 -0.12 10.24
C THR A 50 5.76 0.29 11.72
N VAL A 51 4.61 0.71 12.26
CA VAL A 51 4.41 1.07 13.67
C VAL A 51 3.56 0.04 14.41
#